data_AF-A0A9P1HUZ8-F1
#
_entry.id   AF-A0A9P1HUZ8-F1
#
_cell.length_a   1.000
_cell.length_b   1.000
_cell.length_c   1.000
_cell.angle_alpha   90.00
_cell.angle_beta   90.00
_cell.angle_gamma   90.00
#
_symmetry.space_group_name_H-M   'P 1'
#
loop_
_entity.id
_entity.type
_entity.pdbx_description
1 polymer ?
#
loop_
_entity_poly.entity_id
_entity_poly.type
_entity_poly.pdbx_seq_one_letter_code
_entity_poly.pdbx_strand_id
1 'polypeptide(L)'
;MFKWICEITSPRSSSFEDGRKDLSDQDDTMMASLVISQIEAYVTEFETQKEIRKSEENLQNKVPDYSWLISSGCDAKPKKHLTLSERTRLDRACDRVKPSEWSQIMSLYHDKLKNQTDRDTIIGNFIEIVHQTVISRPRHPPTINDAFNKYVRSNSALSKVSDSYDAVGSTRSMGSITFRDINDIV
;
A
#
# COMPACT_ATOMS: atom_id res chain seq x y z
N MET A 1 50.27 -32.95 18.20
CA MET A 1 48.93 -33.54 18.32
C MET A 1 47.95 -32.65 17.56
N PHE A 2 47.81 -32.94 16.26
CA PHE A 2 46.97 -32.22 15.31
C PHE A 2 45.52 -32.68 15.44
N LYS A 3 44.59 -31.78 15.79
CA LYS A 3 43.15 -32.10 15.77
C LYS A 3 42.23 -30.88 15.53
N TRP A 4 42.68 -29.93 14.72
CA TRP A 4 41.87 -28.74 14.36
C TRP A 4 41.90 -28.40 12.85
N ILE A 5 42.22 -29.36 11.97
CA ILE A 5 42.26 -29.15 10.50
C ILE A 5 41.18 -30.00 9.78
N CYS A 6 39.96 -30.11 10.31
CA CYS A 6 38.90 -30.89 9.65
C CYS A 6 37.52 -30.23 9.61
N GLU A 7 37.44 -28.91 9.42
CA GLU A 7 36.18 -28.26 8.97
C GLU A 7 36.37 -27.34 7.76
N ILE A 8 37.40 -27.61 6.95
CA ILE A 8 37.45 -27.16 5.55
C ILE A 8 37.09 -28.38 4.71
N THR A 9 35.79 -28.60 4.46
CA THR A 9 35.24 -29.28 3.27
C THR A 9 33.71 -29.32 3.34
N SER A 10 33.05 -28.22 2.96
CA SER A 10 31.76 -28.32 2.29
C SER A 10 31.64 -27.21 1.25
N PRO A 11 31.90 -27.52 -0.03
CA PRO A 11 31.53 -26.65 -1.13
C PRO A 11 30.16 -27.10 -1.61
N ARG A 12 29.08 -26.40 -1.23
CA ARG A 12 27.90 -26.24 -2.09
C ARG A 12 26.90 -25.24 -1.52
N SER A 13 26.52 -24.33 -2.41
CA SER A 13 25.58 -23.21 -2.29
C SER A 13 25.88 -22.19 -1.20
N SER A 14 26.91 -21.37 -1.44
CA SER A 14 26.70 -19.93 -1.28
C SER A 14 25.54 -19.57 -2.21
N SER A 15 24.32 -19.57 -1.68
CA SER A 15 23.29 -18.70 -2.23
C SER A 15 23.92 -17.31 -2.16
N PHE A 16 24.37 -16.79 -3.30
CA PHE A 16 24.46 -15.36 -3.47
C PHE A 16 23.03 -14.87 -3.29
N GLU A 17 22.63 -14.65 -2.03
CA GLU A 17 21.46 -13.86 -1.74
C GLU A 17 21.74 -12.51 -2.37
N ASP A 18 20.94 -12.26 -3.39
CA ASP A 18 20.95 -11.11 -4.25
C ASP A 18 20.66 -9.87 -3.42
N GLY A 19 21.69 -9.28 -2.79
CA GLY A 19 21.61 -8.02 -2.07
C GLY A 19 21.16 -6.83 -2.92
N ARG A 20 20.81 -7.06 -4.20
CA ARG A 20 20.08 -6.09 -5.04
C ARG A 20 18.62 -5.94 -4.63
N LYS A 21 18.02 -6.92 -3.95
CA LYS A 21 16.62 -6.86 -3.53
C LYS A 21 16.43 -5.87 -2.37
N ASP A 22 17.32 -5.91 -1.39
CA ASP A 22 17.28 -5.00 -0.23
C ASP A 22 17.50 -3.53 -0.62
N LEU A 23 18.32 -3.27 -1.64
CA LEU A 23 18.54 -1.92 -2.17
C LEU A 23 17.28 -1.37 -2.87
N SER A 24 16.56 -2.20 -3.62
CA SER A 24 15.33 -1.79 -4.31
C SER A 24 14.22 -1.42 -3.32
N ASP A 25 14.07 -2.19 -2.24
CA ASP A 25 13.03 -1.95 -1.23
C ASP A 25 13.35 -0.69 -0.39
N GLN A 26 14.63 -0.37 -0.21
CA GLN A 26 15.06 0.86 0.46
C GLN A 26 14.74 2.12 -0.37
N ASP A 27 14.97 2.08 -1.69
CA ASP A 27 14.65 3.19 -2.58
C ASP A 27 13.14 3.46 -2.64
N ASP A 28 12.32 2.40 -2.68
CA ASP A 28 10.86 2.52 -2.62
C ASP A 28 10.38 3.13 -1.30
N THR A 29 11.01 2.75 -0.18
CA THR A 29 10.72 3.33 1.14
C THR A 29 11.08 4.82 1.21
N MET A 30 12.20 5.21 0.60
CA MET A 30 12.63 6.61 0.52
C MET A 30 11.68 7.44 -0.35
N MET A 31 11.25 6.90 -1.50
CA MET A 31 10.27 7.54 -2.38
C MET A 31 8.92 7.72 -1.71
N ALA A 32 8.42 6.69 -1.02
CA ALA A 32 7.20 6.78 -0.23
C ALA A 32 7.29 7.88 0.84
N SER A 33 8.41 7.95 1.56
CA SER A 33 8.64 8.98 2.57
C SER A 33 8.66 10.39 1.99
N LEU A 34 9.28 10.57 0.83
CA LEU A 34 9.34 11.86 0.13
C LEU A 34 7.98 12.30 -0.39
N VAL A 35 7.17 11.37 -0.91
CA VAL A 35 5.82 11.69 -1.38
C VAL A 35 4.91 12.02 -0.20
N ILE A 36 5.02 11.32 0.92
CA ILE A 36 4.22 11.61 2.11
C ILE A 36 4.58 12.99 2.68
N SER A 37 5.86 13.35 2.76
CA SER A 37 6.26 14.69 3.20
C SER A 37 5.81 15.78 2.23
N GLN A 38 5.80 15.51 0.93
CA GLN A 38 5.25 16.41 -0.07
C GLN A 38 3.73 16.62 0.11
N ILE A 39 2.98 15.55 0.35
CA ILE A 39 1.53 15.64 0.64
C ILE A 39 1.28 16.40 1.93
N GLU A 40 2.10 16.16 2.97
CA GLU A 40 2.04 16.91 4.22
C GLU A 40 2.24 18.41 3.98
N ALA A 41 3.25 18.78 3.19
CA ALA A 41 3.52 20.16 2.83
C ALA A 41 2.30 20.80 2.14
N TYR A 42 1.68 20.11 1.18
CA TYR A 42 0.46 20.61 0.52
C TYR A 42 -0.71 20.80 1.48
N VAL A 43 -0.92 19.87 2.40
CA VAL A 43 -1.99 19.99 3.40
C VAL A 43 -1.71 21.18 4.33
N THR A 44 -0.46 21.36 4.76
CA THR A 44 -0.10 22.50 5.61
C THR A 44 -0.28 23.84 4.90
N GLU A 45 0.09 23.93 3.61
CA GLU A 45 -0.08 25.12 2.77
C GLU A 45 -1.57 25.43 2.53
N PHE A 46 -2.38 24.40 2.30
CA PHE A 46 -3.81 24.57 2.11
C PHE A 46 -4.48 25.13 3.39
N GLU A 47 -4.12 24.61 4.56
CA GLU A 47 -4.67 25.09 5.83
C GLU A 47 -4.19 26.49 6.19
N THR A 48 -2.91 26.82 5.94
CA THR A 48 -2.41 28.19 6.14
C THR A 48 -3.14 29.17 5.22
N GLN A 49 -3.35 28.84 3.96
CA GLN A 49 -4.04 29.70 3.01
C GLN A 49 -5.51 29.89 3.39
N LYS A 50 -6.18 28.84 3.87
CA LYS A 50 -7.57 28.92 4.37
C LYS A 50 -7.68 29.80 5.61
N GLU A 51 -6.73 29.71 6.54
CA GLU A 51 -6.66 30.55 7.74
C GLU A 51 -6.44 32.03 7.37
N ILE A 52 -5.52 32.31 6.45
CA ILE A 52 -5.26 33.67 5.95
C ILE A 52 -6.52 34.25 5.31
N ARG A 53 -7.18 33.53 4.39
CA ARG A 53 -8.40 34.00 3.74
C ARG A 53 -9.50 34.33 4.75
N LYS A 54 -9.72 33.46 5.74
CA LYS A 54 -10.70 33.70 6.81
C LYS A 54 -10.35 34.95 7.63
N SER A 55 -9.06 35.17 7.92
CA SER A 55 -8.61 36.36 8.64
C SER A 55 -8.84 37.65 7.83
N GLU A 56 -8.62 37.62 6.51
CA GLU A 56 -8.90 38.73 5.60
C GLU A 56 -10.40 39.04 5.54
N GLU A 57 -11.25 38.02 5.44
CA GLU A 57 -12.71 38.17 5.49
C GLU A 57 -13.19 38.78 6.81
N ASN A 58 -12.62 38.36 7.95
CA ASN A 58 -12.95 38.93 9.26
C ASN A 58 -12.56 40.42 9.35
N LEU A 59 -11.39 40.79 8.81
CA LEU A 59 -10.94 42.18 8.73
C LEU A 59 -11.87 43.02 7.86
N GLN A 60 -12.29 42.51 6.69
CA GLN A 60 -13.25 43.19 5.82
C GLN A 60 -14.60 43.39 6.50
N ASN A 61 -15.09 42.36 7.20
CA ASN A 61 -16.38 42.39 7.89
C ASN A 61 -16.34 43.10 9.25
N LYS A 62 -15.16 43.61 9.68
CA LYS A 62 -14.91 44.20 11.00
C LYS A 62 -15.39 43.30 12.15
N VAL A 63 -15.35 41.98 11.95
CA VAL A 63 -15.71 41.01 12.97
C VAL A 63 -14.50 40.82 13.88
N PRO A 64 -14.61 41.09 15.19
CA PRO A 64 -13.51 40.82 16.11
C PRO A 64 -13.20 39.32 16.13
N ASP A 65 -11.94 38.96 15.85
CA ASP A 65 -11.50 37.57 15.96
C ASP A 65 -11.00 37.29 17.38
N TYR A 66 -11.68 36.35 18.04
CA TYR A 66 -11.38 35.87 19.38
C TYR A 66 -10.73 34.48 19.37
N SER A 67 -10.28 34.00 18.21
CA SER A 67 -9.59 32.71 18.06
C SER A 67 -8.40 32.55 19.02
N TRP A 68 -7.72 33.64 19.38
CA TRP A 68 -6.64 33.69 20.37
C TRP A 68 -7.12 33.41 21.82
N LEU A 69 -8.36 33.80 22.17
CA LEU A 69 -8.93 33.52 23.51
C LEU A 69 -9.19 32.03 23.72
N ILE A 70 -9.53 31.31 22.65
CA ILE A 70 -9.73 29.84 22.67
C ILE A 70 -8.38 29.11 22.73
N SER A 71 -7.30 29.78 22.29
CA SER A 71 -5.95 29.21 22.21
C SER A 71 -5.15 29.33 23.52
N SER A 72 -5.72 29.88 24.59
CA SER A 72 -4.97 30.34 25.78
C SER A 72 -4.57 29.23 26.78
N GLY A 73 -4.80 27.95 26.48
CA GLY A 73 -4.47 26.83 27.39
C GLY A 73 -3.77 25.62 26.76
N CYS A 74 -3.56 25.63 25.45
CA CYS A 74 -2.82 24.60 24.74
C CYS A 74 -2.02 25.26 23.61
N ASP A 75 -0.97 24.60 23.16
CA ASP A 75 -0.36 24.75 21.83
C ASP A 75 -1.36 24.45 20.67
N ALA A 76 -2.63 24.86 20.81
CA ALA A 76 -3.81 24.44 20.06
C ALA A 76 -4.10 25.34 18.85
N LYS A 77 -3.06 25.74 18.12
CA LYS A 77 -3.28 25.76 16.67
C LYS A 77 -3.38 24.29 16.27
N PRO A 78 -4.46 23.83 15.62
CA PRO A 78 -4.53 22.45 15.16
C PRO A 78 -3.26 22.18 14.38
N LYS A 79 -2.52 21.15 14.81
CA LYS A 79 -1.26 20.77 14.17
C LYS A 79 -1.58 20.54 12.70
N LYS A 80 -1.05 21.40 11.83
CA LYS A 80 -1.29 21.36 10.38
C LYS A 80 -0.74 20.10 9.70
N HIS A 81 -0.04 19.30 10.48
CA HIS A 81 0.53 18.01 10.14
C HIS A 81 -0.52 16.95 9.83
N LEU A 82 -0.09 15.91 9.12
CA LEU A 82 -0.88 14.69 8.95
C LEU A 82 -1.12 14.04 10.32
N THR A 83 -2.38 13.70 10.61
CA THR A 83 -2.72 12.83 11.73
C THR A 83 -2.12 11.45 11.50
N LEU A 84 -1.91 10.70 12.59
CA LEU A 84 -1.40 9.32 12.51
C LEU A 84 -2.28 8.43 11.60
N SER A 85 -3.59 8.64 11.62
CA SER A 85 -4.53 7.88 10.79
C SER A 85 -4.42 8.19 9.30
N GLU A 86 -4.18 9.45 8.93
CA GLU A 86 -3.97 9.84 7.54
C GLU A 86 -2.62 9.36 7.03
N ARG A 87 -1.57 9.50 7.84
CA ARG A 87 -0.23 9.02 7.51
C ARG A 87 -0.22 7.51 7.26
N THR A 88 -0.80 6.73 8.17
CA THR A 88 -0.89 5.26 7.99
C THR A 88 -1.73 4.85 6.78
N ARG A 89 -2.72 5.64 6.37
CA ARG A 89 -3.46 5.40 5.11
C ARG A 89 -2.61 5.68 3.88
N LEU A 90 -1.80 6.74 3.90
CA LEU A 90 -0.87 7.07 2.84
C LEU A 90 0.25 6.02 2.73
N ASP A 91 0.85 5.62 3.85
CA ASP A 91 1.86 4.55 3.91
C ASP A 91 1.35 3.29 3.21
N ARG A 92 0.15 2.81 3.59
CA ARG A 92 -0.48 1.62 2.97
C ARG A 92 -0.79 1.77 1.48
N ALA A 93 -1.01 2.99 1.00
CA ALA A 93 -1.20 3.25 -0.41
C ALA A 93 0.15 3.19 -1.14
N CYS A 94 1.17 3.85 -0.58
CA CYS A 94 2.54 3.85 -1.09
C CYS A 94 3.14 2.44 -1.18
N ASP A 95 2.89 1.57 -0.20
CA ASP A 95 3.36 0.16 -0.20
C ASP A 95 2.96 -0.64 -1.45
N ARG A 96 1.90 -0.20 -2.15
CA ARG A 96 1.37 -0.90 -3.33
C ARG A 96 1.95 -0.38 -4.62
N VAL A 97 2.63 0.75 -4.61
CA VAL A 97 3.14 1.47 -5.79
C VAL A 97 4.45 0.86 -6.26
N LYS A 98 4.63 0.71 -7.57
CA LYS A 98 5.92 0.29 -8.14
C LYS A 98 6.81 1.51 -8.39
N PRO A 99 8.15 1.40 -8.32
CA PRO A 99 9.04 2.53 -8.52
C PRO A 99 8.80 3.30 -9.84
N SER A 100 8.43 2.57 -10.90
CA SER A 100 8.17 3.12 -12.23
C SER A 100 6.89 3.97 -12.33
N GLU A 101 5.98 3.86 -11.36
CA GLU A 101 4.65 4.48 -11.40
C GLU A 101 4.59 5.82 -10.66
N TRP A 102 5.60 6.13 -9.82
CA TRP A 102 5.63 7.34 -8.99
C TRP A 102 5.48 8.63 -9.80
N SER A 103 6.18 8.75 -10.92
CA SER A 103 6.13 9.95 -11.76
C SER A 103 4.73 10.18 -12.34
N GLN A 104 4.07 9.12 -12.80
CA GLN A 104 2.71 9.17 -13.32
C GLN A 104 1.71 9.55 -12.22
N ILE A 105 1.81 8.92 -11.05
CA ILE A 105 0.94 9.21 -9.89
C ILE A 105 1.08 10.67 -9.47
N MET A 106 2.32 11.17 -9.36
CA MET A 106 2.58 12.55 -8.96
C MET A 106 2.05 13.55 -9.99
N SER A 107 2.23 13.29 -11.29
CA SER A 107 1.68 14.17 -12.34
C SER A 107 0.16 14.28 -12.26
N LEU A 108 -0.53 13.14 -12.15
CA LEU A 108 -2.00 13.11 -12.01
C LEU A 108 -2.46 13.79 -10.71
N TYR A 109 -1.67 13.64 -9.64
CA TYR A 109 -1.96 14.25 -8.36
C TYR A 109 -1.84 15.77 -8.41
N HIS A 110 -0.78 16.31 -9.03
CA HIS A 110 -0.61 17.76 -9.23
C HIS A 110 -1.73 18.37 -10.07
N ASP A 111 -2.24 17.64 -11.07
CA ASP A 111 -3.36 18.13 -11.87
C ASP A 111 -4.66 18.19 -11.05
N LYS A 112 -4.90 17.19 -10.20
CA LYS A 112 -6.06 17.19 -9.28
C LYS A 112 -5.93 18.23 -8.16
N LEU A 113 -4.73 18.60 -7.73
CA LEU A 113 -4.51 19.55 -6.63
C LEU A 113 -5.08 20.96 -6.89
N LYS A 114 -5.23 21.36 -8.15
CA LYS A 114 -5.68 22.73 -8.52
C LYS A 114 -7.12 23.04 -8.09
N ASN A 115 -7.96 22.02 -7.87
CA ASN A 115 -9.39 22.17 -7.61
C ASN A 115 -9.82 21.70 -6.20
N GLN A 116 -8.90 21.68 -5.24
CA GLN A 116 -9.17 21.12 -3.90
C GLN A 116 -9.94 22.09 -3.02
N THR A 117 -10.95 21.56 -2.33
CA THR A 117 -11.83 22.33 -1.43
C THR A 117 -11.66 21.96 0.03
N ASP A 118 -11.13 20.76 0.31
CA ASP A 118 -10.97 20.26 1.67
C ASP A 118 -9.68 19.45 1.86
N ARG A 119 -9.27 19.30 3.12
CA ARG A 119 -8.11 18.50 3.52
C ARG A 119 -8.30 17.03 3.16
N ASP A 120 -9.46 16.48 3.48
CA ASP A 120 -9.75 15.06 3.21
C ASP A 120 -9.77 14.76 1.72
N THR A 121 -10.16 15.74 0.88
CA THR A 121 -10.12 15.57 -0.57
C THR A 121 -8.69 15.54 -1.10
N ILE A 122 -7.76 16.32 -0.53
CA ILE A 122 -6.33 16.28 -0.91
C ILE A 122 -5.78 14.86 -0.72
N ILE A 123 -5.96 14.30 0.48
CA ILE A 123 -5.45 12.97 0.84
C ILE A 123 -6.20 11.88 0.06
N GLY A 124 -7.53 12.00 -0.04
CA GLY A 124 -8.39 11.07 -0.76
C GLY A 124 -8.05 10.97 -2.25
N ASN A 125 -7.77 12.09 -2.91
CA ASN A 125 -7.40 12.13 -4.32
C ASN A 125 -6.09 11.40 -4.60
N PHE A 126 -5.09 11.53 -3.73
CA PHE A 126 -3.84 10.76 -3.86
C PHE A 126 -4.11 9.26 -3.77
N ILE A 127 -4.83 8.83 -2.72
CA ILE A 127 -5.16 7.41 -2.52
C ILE A 127 -5.98 6.84 -3.69
N GLU A 128 -6.91 7.63 -4.21
CA GLU A 128 -7.70 7.25 -5.38
C GLU A 128 -6.83 7.05 -6.61
N ILE A 129 -5.91 7.98 -6.90
CA ILE A 129 -4.98 7.85 -8.03
C ILE A 129 -4.15 6.57 -7.90
N VAL A 130 -3.57 6.32 -6.72
CA VAL A 130 -2.80 5.10 -6.44
C VAL A 130 -3.66 3.86 -6.65
N HIS A 131 -4.92 3.88 -6.20
CA HIS A 131 -5.81 2.75 -6.37
C HIS A 131 -6.14 2.48 -7.85
N GLN A 132 -6.38 3.54 -8.63
CA GLN A 132 -6.62 3.42 -10.08
C GLN A 132 -5.40 2.94 -10.85
N THR A 133 -4.19 3.40 -10.50
CA THR A 133 -2.95 2.91 -11.12
C THR A 133 -2.72 1.43 -10.80
N VAL A 134 -2.95 1.02 -9.55
CA VAL A 134 -2.83 -0.41 -9.16
C VAL A 134 -3.85 -1.30 -9.88
N ILE A 135 -5.09 -0.85 -10.05
CA ILE A 135 -6.13 -1.64 -10.74
C ILE A 135 -5.89 -1.72 -12.25
N SER A 136 -5.41 -0.64 -12.86
CA SER A 136 -5.18 -0.57 -14.31
C SER A 136 -3.97 -1.38 -14.78
N ARG A 137 -3.18 -1.93 -13.86
CA ARG A 137 -2.07 -2.84 -14.20
C ARG A 137 -2.60 -3.99 -15.06
N PRO A 138 -1.95 -4.29 -16.20
CA PRO A 138 -2.31 -5.46 -16.99
C PRO A 138 -2.10 -6.70 -16.11
N ARG A 139 -3.20 -7.33 -15.71
CA ARG A 139 -3.14 -8.65 -15.10
C ARG A 139 -2.60 -9.57 -16.18
N HIS A 140 -1.45 -10.20 -15.95
CA HIS A 140 -1.01 -11.28 -16.82
C HIS A 140 -2.18 -12.26 -16.99
N PRO A 141 -2.43 -12.78 -18.21
CA PRO A 141 -3.45 -13.80 -18.39
C PRO A 141 -3.19 -14.91 -17.36
N PRO A 142 -4.22 -15.38 -16.65
CA PRO A 142 -4.06 -16.33 -15.54
C PRO A 142 -3.24 -17.49 -16.06
N THR A 143 -1.99 -17.55 -15.60
CA THR A 143 -1.08 -18.61 -16.04
C THR A 143 -1.57 -19.89 -15.36
N ILE A 144 -1.34 -21.06 -15.96
CA ILE A 144 -1.71 -22.36 -15.37
C ILE A 144 -1.20 -22.47 -13.91
N ASN A 145 -0.09 -21.80 -13.60
CA ASN A 145 0.47 -21.68 -12.25
C ASN A 145 -0.44 -20.92 -11.27
N ASP A 146 -1.17 -19.90 -11.70
CA ASP A 146 -2.16 -19.19 -10.87
C ASP A 146 -3.40 -20.04 -10.61
N ALA A 147 -3.86 -20.79 -11.63
CA ALA A 147 -4.94 -21.76 -11.44
C ALA A 147 -4.53 -22.88 -10.48
N PHE A 148 -3.30 -23.38 -10.60
CA PHE A 148 -2.72 -24.38 -9.70
C PHE A 148 -2.58 -23.84 -8.27
N ASN A 149 -2.03 -22.62 -8.09
CA ASN A 149 -1.90 -21.99 -6.78
C ASN A 149 -3.26 -21.68 -6.14
N LYS A 150 -4.25 -21.29 -6.94
CA LYS A 150 -5.62 -21.11 -6.48
C LYS A 150 -6.23 -22.44 -6.04
N TYR A 151 -6.03 -23.51 -6.82
CA TYR A 151 -6.46 -24.87 -6.49
C TYR A 151 -5.82 -25.39 -5.19
N VAL A 152 -4.50 -25.25 -5.03
CA VAL A 152 -3.76 -25.66 -3.83
C VAL A 152 -4.26 -24.89 -2.60
N ARG A 153 -4.50 -23.57 -2.71
CA ARG A 153 -5.06 -22.76 -1.63
C ARG A 153 -6.53 -23.06 -1.34
N SER A 154 -7.32 -23.49 -2.32
CA SER A 154 -8.68 -23.96 -2.08
C SER A 154 -8.73 -25.36 -1.48
N ASN A 155 -7.75 -26.23 -1.78
CA ASN A 155 -7.66 -27.57 -1.19
C ASN A 155 -7.17 -27.56 0.26
N SER A 156 -6.38 -26.57 0.68
CA SER A 156 -5.98 -26.44 2.08
C SER A 156 -7.15 -26.07 3.02
N ALA A 157 -8.30 -25.65 2.48
CA ALA A 157 -9.52 -25.39 3.25
C ALA A 157 -10.37 -26.66 3.53
N LEU A 158 -10.07 -27.79 2.89
CA LEU A 158 -10.78 -29.07 3.08
C LEU A 158 -10.18 -29.95 4.18
N SER A 159 -9.02 -29.59 4.75
CA SER A 159 -8.53 -30.19 6.00
C SER A 159 -9.13 -29.49 7.23
N LYS A 160 -10.45 -29.32 7.25
CA LYS A 160 -11.19 -29.15 8.50
C LYS A 160 -11.72 -30.53 8.88
N VAL A 161 -11.08 -31.07 9.92
CA VAL A 161 -11.48 -32.19 10.79
C VAL A 161 -12.93 -32.65 10.55
N SER A 162 -13.11 -33.73 9.81
CA SER A 162 -14.32 -34.55 9.86
C SER A 162 -14.08 -35.65 10.90
N ASP A 163 -14.46 -35.38 12.14
CA ASP A 163 -14.70 -36.43 13.13
C ASP A 163 -16.06 -37.06 12.81
N SER A 164 -16.05 -38.10 11.98
CA SER A 164 -17.17 -39.03 11.85
C SER A 164 -16.70 -40.31 11.15
N TYR A 165 -16.66 -41.40 11.91
CA TYR A 165 -16.62 -42.76 11.39
C TYR A 165 -17.86 -43.00 10.54
N ASP A 166 -17.70 -43.16 9.24
CA ASP A 166 -18.19 -44.32 8.48
C ASP A 166 -18.19 -44.08 6.97
N ALA A 167 -17.73 -45.12 6.26
CA ALA A 167 -18.16 -45.56 4.95
C ALA A 167 -17.81 -44.75 3.67
N VAL A 168 -16.90 -45.38 2.91
CA VAL A 168 -16.99 -45.65 1.46
C VAL A 168 -16.71 -44.49 0.50
N GLY A 169 -15.44 -44.44 0.08
CA GLY A 169 -15.09 -44.49 -1.34
C GLY A 169 -15.25 -43.21 -2.16
N SER A 170 -14.17 -42.43 -2.28
CA SER A 170 -13.82 -41.77 -3.55
C SER A 170 -12.40 -41.20 -3.50
N THR A 171 -11.40 -42.07 -3.54
CA THR A 171 -10.06 -41.67 -4.00
C THR A 171 -10.18 -41.36 -5.50
N ARG A 172 -10.47 -40.09 -5.86
CA ARG A 172 -10.40 -39.67 -7.25
C ARG A 172 -8.93 -39.68 -7.68
N SER A 173 -8.60 -40.76 -8.36
CA SER A 173 -7.34 -41.00 -9.06
C SER A 173 -7.02 -39.84 -9.99
N MET A 174 -5.75 -39.42 -10.01
CA MET A 174 -5.17 -38.37 -10.87
C MET A 174 -5.22 -38.70 -12.39
N GLY A 175 -5.85 -39.81 -12.79
CA GLY A 175 -5.88 -40.29 -14.17
C GLY A 175 -7.14 -39.95 -14.99
N SER A 176 -8.11 -39.19 -14.45
CA SER A 176 -9.41 -38.98 -15.13
C SER A 176 -9.86 -37.52 -15.20
N ILE A 177 -8.95 -36.58 -15.47
CA ILE A 177 -9.35 -35.24 -15.91
C ILE A 177 -9.63 -35.34 -17.41
N THR A 178 -10.90 -35.23 -17.79
CA THR A 178 -11.28 -35.20 -19.21
C THR A 178 -11.33 -33.76 -19.70
N PHE A 179 -11.04 -33.51 -20.98
CA PHE A 179 -11.03 -32.16 -21.58
C PHE A 179 -12.33 -31.36 -21.37
N ARG A 180 -13.45 -32.03 -21.06
CA ARG A 180 -14.70 -31.36 -20.72
C ARG A 180 -14.63 -30.63 -19.37
N ASP A 181 -13.96 -31.19 -18.38
CA ASP A 181 -13.86 -30.61 -17.03
C ASP A 181 -13.00 -29.33 -17.01
N ILE A 182 -12.16 -29.13 -18.03
CA ILE A 182 -11.32 -27.94 -18.19
C ILE A 182 -12.14 -26.75 -18.72
N ASN A 183 -13.19 -27.02 -19.48
CA ASN A 183 -13.99 -25.97 -20.13
C ASN A 183 -15.04 -25.34 -19.19
N ASP A 184 -15.36 -26.00 -18.06
CA ASP A 184 -16.23 -25.46 -17.01
C ASP A 184 -15.47 -24.57 -16.00
N ILE A 185 -14.15 -24.50 -16.11
CA ILE A 185 -13.27 -23.69 -15.23
C ILE A 185 -12.84 -22.37 -15.92
N VAL A 186 -13.04 -22.25 -17.23
CA VAL A 186 -12.83 -21.03 -18.05
C VAL A 186 -14.13 -20.24 -18.15
#